data_AF-A0A1G0R5T3-F1
#
_entry.id   AF-A0A1G0R5T3-F1
#
_cell.length_a   1.000
_cell.length_b   1.000
_cell.length_c   1.000
_cell.angle_alpha   90.00
_cell.angle_beta   90.00
_cell.angle_gamma   90.00
#
_symmetry.space_group_name_H-M   'P 1'
#
loop_
_entity.id
_entity.type
_entity.pdbx_description
1 polymer ?
#
loop_
_entity_poly.entity_id
_entity_poly.type
_entity_poly.pdbx_seq_one_letter_code
_entity_poly.pdbx_strand_id
1 'polypeptide(L)'
;MPTMRKAIIIDRGWNKIKASCYTLDKSYVKVGYPAEDKEERKEFNLTNTELAMFHEFGTKRLPPRPFVRLSFDNARVKINTFVNKTIDKIITNKMNVSTGLDHLGLFGKNIIQAFFPLIQPPLKPLTIARKGSSKPLIDTGQLRASVTFVKVIK
;
A
#
# COMPACT_ATOMS: atom_id res chain seq x y z
N MET A 1 0.16 -0.96 63.82
CA MET A 1 1.04 -1.08 62.63
C MET A 1 0.24 -1.67 61.49
N PRO A 2 0.10 -1.03 60.32
CA PRO A 2 -0.65 -1.63 59.22
C PRO A 2 0.17 -2.77 58.61
N THR A 3 -0.43 -3.94 58.52
CA THR A 3 0.13 -5.13 57.87
C THR A 3 0.16 -4.91 56.36
N MET A 4 1.36 -4.80 55.77
CA MET A 4 1.52 -4.75 54.32
C MET A 4 1.07 -6.10 53.71
N ARG A 5 -0.08 -6.10 53.04
CA ARG A 5 -0.47 -7.21 52.16
C ARG A 5 0.30 -7.07 50.84
N LYS A 6 1.14 -8.06 50.51
CA LYS A 6 1.76 -8.14 49.18
C LYS A 6 0.70 -8.51 48.13
N ALA A 7 0.46 -7.61 47.18
CA ALA A 7 -0.31 -7.93 45.98
C ALA A 7 0.63 -8.54 44.93
N ILE A 8 0.28 -9.71 44.40
CA ILE A 8 1.00 -10.36 43.29
C ILE A 8 0.23 -10.04 42.01
N ILE A 9 0.85 -9.28 41.10
CA ILE A 9 0.29 -8.99 39.79
C ILE A 9 0.79 -10.05 38.82
N ILE A 10 -0.13 -10.83 38.26
CA ILE A 10 0.17 -11.82 37.22
C ILE A 10 -0.15 -11.19 35.87
N ASP A 11 0.88 -10.90 35.08
CA ASP A 11 0.70 -10.37 33.73
C ASP A 11 0.23 -11.47 32.78
N ARG A 12 -1.01 -11.34 32.28
CA ARG A 12 -1.59 -12.24 31.27
C ARG A 12 -1.34 -11.78 29.83
N GLY A 13 -0.32 -10.94 29.61
CA GLY A 13 0.03 -10.36 28.30
C GLY A 13 -0.37 -8.88 28.15
N TRP A 14 -0.82 -8.24 29.23
CA TRP A 14 -1.17 -6.82 29.27
C TRP A 14 0.01 -5.93 28.86
N ASN A 15 1.22 -6.22 29.36
CA ASN A 15 2.39 -5.42 29.01
C ASN A 15 2.72 -5.52 27.51
N LYS A 16 2.53 -6.69 26.91
CA LYS A 16 2.76 -6.91 25.47
C LYS A 16 1.73 -6.20 24.60
N ILE A 17 0.46 -6.19 25.02
CA ILE A 17 -0.61 -5.44 24.36
C ILE A 17 -0.30 -3.94 24.45
N LYS A 18 0.05 -3.44 25.64
CA LYS A 18 0.42 -2.05 25.86
C LYS A 18 1.60 -1.63 24.97
N ALA A 19 2.65 -2.45 24.90
CA ALA A 19 3.79 -2.21 24.01
C ALA A 19 3.38 -2.17 22.54
N SER A 20 2.56 -3.14 22.09
CA SER A 20 2.04 -3.18 20.71
C SER A 20 1.22 -1.94 20.36
N CYS A 21 0.38 -1.46 21.29
CA CYS A 21 -0.40 -0.22 21.11
C CYS A 21 0.51 1.01 20.98
N TYR A 22 1.58 1.11 21.79
CA TYR A 22 2.54 2.22 21.68
C TYR A 22 3.30 2.22 20.35
N THR A 23 3.68 1.04 19.85
CA THR A 23 4.31 0.92 18.54
C THR A 23 3.31 1.28 17.44
N LEU A 24 2.06 0.83 17.54
CA LEU A 24 1.01 1.11 16.55
C LEU A 24 0.68 2.60 16.39
N ASP A 25 0.66 3.37 17.48
CA ASP A 25 0.21 4.76 17.54
C ASP A 25 0.84 5.69 16.48
N LYS A 26 2.05 5.37 15.98
CA LYS A 26 2.68 6.11 14.87
C LYS A 26 3.29 5.23 13.79
N SER A 27 2.96 3.94 13.80
CA SER A 27 3.38 3.05 12.72
C SER A 27 2.40 3.12 11.56
N TYR A 28 2.91 3.16 10.34
CA TYR A 28 2.08 3.23 9.14
C TYR A 28 2.79 2.60 7.94
N VAL A 29 2.03 2.42 6.85
CA VAL A 29 2.56 1.88 5.60
C VAL A 29 2.27 2.85 4.46
N LYS A 30 3.30 3.18 3.69
CA LYS A 30 3.18 3.91 2.42
C LYS A 30 3.09 2.89 1.29
N VAL A 31 2.06 2.96 0.45
CA VAL A 31 1.83 2.01 -0.65
C VAL A 31 1.76 2.77 -1.98
N GLY A 32 2.42 2.26 -3.01
CA GLY A 32 2.43 2.84 -4.35
C GLY A 32 3.83 2.83 -4.94
N TYR A 33 4.33 4.02 -5.27
CA TYR A 33 5.67 4.24 -5.83
C TYR A 33 6.45 5.19 -4.91
N PRO A 34 7.03 4.67 -3.81
CA PRO A 34 7.84 5.47 -2.90
C PRO A 34 9.10 5.99 -3.61
N ALA A 35 9.48 7.24 -3.36
CA ALA A 35 10.61 7.92 -4.02
C ALA A 35 11.99 7.28 -3.80
N GLU A 36 12.07 6.31 -2.88
CA GLU A 36 13.27 5.54 -2.60
C GLU A 36 13.57 4.50 -3.69
N ASP A 37 12.59 4.17 -4.53
CA ASP A 37 12.77 3.31 -5.70
C ASP A 37 13.40 4.12 -6.86
N LYS A 38 14.71 3.93 -7.04
CA LYS A 38 15.55 4.63 -8.02
C LYS A 38 15.81 3.81 -9.29
N GLU A 39 15.12 2.68 -9.49
CA GLU A 39 15.34 1.88 -10.70
C GLU A 39 14.88 2.64 -11.95
N GLU A 40 15.86 3.07 -12.75
CA GLU A 40 15.64 3.72 -14.03
C GLU A 40 15.25 2.71 -15.12
N ARG A 41 14.28 3.08 -15.95
CA ARG A 41 13.97 2.32 -17.15
C ARG A 41 15.01 2.57 -18.22
N LYS A 42 15.65 1.49 -18.70
CA LYS A 42 16.62 1.48 -19.80
C LYS A 42 16.12 2.18 -21.09
N GLU A 43 14.81 2.22 -21.27
CA GLU A 43 14.18 2.66 -22.53
C GLU A 43 13.90 4.17 -22.57
N PHE A 44 13.78 4.86 -21.42
CA PHE A 44 13.35 6.26 -21.36
C PHE A 44 14.09 7.15 -20.36
N ASN A 45 15.15 6.69 -19.68
CA ASN A 45 15.82 7.42 -18.58
C ASN A 45 14.82 8.01 -17.57
N LEU A 46 13.76 7.25 -17.27
CA LEU A 46 12.68 7.64 -16.37
C LEU A 46 12.50 6.54 -15.33
N THR A 47 12.31 6.91 -14.08
CA THR A 47 11.97 5.97 -13.01
C THR A 47 10.51 5.54 -13.10
N ASN A 48 10.18 4.38 -12.52
CA ASN A 48 8.77 3.96 -12.40
C ASN A 48 7.93 4.96 -11.60
N THR A 49 8.54 5.60 -10.61
CA THR A 49 7.91 6.64 -9.78
C THR A 49 7.50 7.85 -10.62
N GLU A 50 8.39 8.38 -11.46
CA GLU A 50 8.08 9.50 -12.34
C GLU A 50 7.04 9.13 -13.39
N LEU A 51 7.17 7.93 -13.98
CA LEU A 51 6.20 7.45 -14.97
C LEU A 51 4.81 7.28 -14.35
N ALA A 52 4.72 6.72 -13.14
CA ALA A 52 3.48 6.64 -12.38
C ALA A 52 2.89 8.02 -12.12
N MET A 53 3.72 8.99 -11.73
CA MET A 53 3.28 10.37 -11.48
C MET A 53 2.70 11.03 -12.74
N PHE A 54 3.38 10.92 -13.89
CA PHE A 54 2.87 11.48 -15.15
C PHE A 54 1.56 10.84 -15.60
N HIS A 55 1.37 9.54 -15.33
CA HIS A 55 0.11 8.88 -15.63
C HIS A 55 -0.98 9.24 -14.64
N GLU A 56 -0.68 9.30 -13.34
CA GLU A 56 -1.66 9.57 -12.28
C GLU A 56 -2.26 10.98 -12.40
N PHE A 57 -1.45 11.98 -12.76
CA PHE A 57 -1.86 13.38 -12.84
C PHE A 57 -2.02 13.90 -14.26
N GLY A 58 -1.53 13.17 -15.27
CA GLY A 58 -1.47 13.64 -16.64
C GLY A 58 -0.35 14.66 -16.84
N THR A 59 -0.21 15.11 -18.08
CA THR A 59 0.73 16.16 -18.49
C THR A 59 0.05 17.05 -19.53
N LYS A 60 0.75 18.10 -20.00
CA LYS A 60 0.24 18.94 -21.11
C LYS A 60 -0.12 18.14 -22.38
N ARG A 61 0.48 16.96 -22.58
CA ARG A 61 0.29 16.13 -23.78
C ARG A 61 -0.47 14.83 -23.53
N LEU A 62 -0.54 14.34 -22.29
CA LEU A 62 -1.23 13.10 -21.93
C LEU A 62 -2.37 13.37 -20.95
N PRO A 63 -3.58 12.82 -21.18
CA PRO A 63 -4.64 12.90 -20.20
C PRO A 63 -4.28 12.10 -18.93
N PRO A 64 -4.77 12.53 -17.76
CA PRO A 64 -4.62 11.79 -16.52
C PRO A 64 -5.29 10.41 -16.61
N ARG A 65 -4.64 9.43 -16.00
CA ARG A 65 -5.10 8.05 -15.79
C ARG A 65 -4.95 7.73 -14.30
N PRO A 66 -5.80 8.29 -13.43
CA PRO A 66 -5.64 8.18 -11.99
C PRO A 66 -5.92 6.73 -11.55
N PHE A 67 -4.88 5.95 -11.33
CA PHE A 67 -4.98 4.52 -11.02
C PHE A 67 -4.65 4.24 -9.55
N VAL A 68 -3.78 5.04 -8.93
CA VAL A 68 -3.48 4.90 -7.50
C VAL A 68 -4.67 5.43 -6.69
N ARG A 69 -5.08 6.70 -6.88
CA ARG A 69 -6.16 7.27 -6.06
C ARG A 69 -7.48 6.50 -6.22
N LEU A 70 -7.86 6.20 -7.46
CA LEU A 70 -9.13 5.53 -7.74
C LEU A 70 -9.14 4.09 -7.22
N SER A 71 -7.99 3.40 -7.21
CA SER A 71 -7.92 2.06 -6.62
C SER A 71 -8.25 2.08 -5.12
N PHE A 72 -7.76 3.08 -4.39
CA PHE A 72 -8.04 3.25 -2.96
C PHE A 72 -9.47 3.74 -2.71
N ASP A 73 -9.95 4.71 -3.49
CA ASP A 73 -11.32 5.21 -3.38
C ASP A 73 -12.34 4.08 -3.57
N ASN A 74 -12.14 3.26 -4.60
CA ASN A 74 -13.02 2.12 -4.90
C ASN A 74 -12.90 0.97 -3.88
N ALA A 75 -11.74 0.84 -3.22
CA ALA A 75 -11.49 -0.21 -2.24
C ALA A 75 -11.67 0.23 -0.79
N ARG A 76 -12.15 1.46 -0.53
CA ARG A 76 -12.18 2.07 0.81
C ARG A 76 -12.80 1.19 1.89
N VAL A 77 -13.96 0.60 1.62
CA VAL A 77 -14.66 -0.30 2.56
C VAL A 77 -13.83 -1.56 2.84
N LYS A 78 -13.21 -2.15 1.81
CA LYS A 78 -12.36 -3.34 1.94
C LYS A 78 -11.10 -3.03 2.74
N ILE A 79 -10.49 -1.87 2.50
CA ILE A 79 -9.31 -1.38 3.23
C ILE A 79 -9.66 -1.23 4.71
N ASN A 80 -10.71 -0.49 5.04
CA ASN A 80 -11.10 -0.28 6.44
C ASN A 80 -11.40 -1.61 7.15
N THR A 81 -12.09 -2.53 6.47
CA THR A 81 -12.37 -3.86 7.01
C THR A 81 -11.10 -4.66 7.27
N PHE A 82 -10.14 -4.62 6.35
CA PHE A 82 -8.88 -5.34 6.47
C PHE A 82 -7.97 -4.74 7.56
N VAL A 83 -7.95 -3.41 7.68
CA VAL A 83 -7.24 -2.68 8.75
C VAL A 83 -7.79 -3.08 10.12
N ASN A 84 -9.11 -3.01 10.33
CA ASN A 84 -9.72 -3.36 11.62
C ASN A 84 -9.40 -4.82 12.00
N LYS A 85 -9.55 -5.76 11.07
CA LYS A 85 -9.18 -7.17 11.30
C LYS A 85 -7.70 -7.37 11.65
N THR A 86 -6.82 -6.53 11.11
CA THR A 86 -5.39 -6.58 11.40
C THR A 86 -5.11 -6.06 12.80
N ILE A 87 -5.73 -4.94 13.18
CA ILE A 87 -5.66 -4.36 14.53
C ILE A 87 -6.17 -5.37 15.57
N ASP A 88 -7.31 -6.01 15.33
CA ASP A 88 -7.88 -7.02 16.24
C ASP A 88 -6.91 -8.18 16.48
N LYS A 89 -6.22 -8.64 15.43
CA LYS A 89 -5.20 -9.70 15.55
C LYS A 89 -3.98 -9.24 16.35
N ILE A 90 -3.60 -7.97 16.25
CA ILE A 90 -2.48 -7.42 17.01
C ILE A 90 -2.85 -7.27 18.49
N ILE A 91 -4.01 -6.69 18.80
CA ILE A 91 -4.46 -6.48 20.19
C ILE A 91 -4.74 -7.82 20.89
N THR A 92 -5.21 -8.84 20.15
CA THR A 92 -5.37 -10.20 20.69
C THR A 92 -4.06 -11.00 20.72
N ASN A 93 -2.92 -10.37 20.43
CA ASN A 93 -1.58 -10.97 20.45
C ASN A 93 -1.41 -12.17 19.49
N LYS A 94 -2.26 -12.27 18.47
CA LYS A 94 -2.20 -13.27 17.40
C LYS A 94 -1.27 -12.86 16.25
N MET A 95 -0.82 -11.61 16.24
CA MET A 95 0.03 -11.02 15.21
C MET A 95 0.90 -9.93 15.82
N ASN A 96 2.16 -9.82 15.41
CA ASN A 96 3.00 -8.69 15.81
C ASN A 96 2.73 -7.47 14.89
N VAL A 97 3.13 -6.28 15.33
CA VAL A 97 2.89 -5.03 14.60
C VAL A 97 3.54 -5.03 13.22
N SER A 98 4.81 -5.45 13.11
CA SER A 98 5.52 -5.49 11.82
C SER A 98 4.80 -6.35 10.79
N THR A 99 4.42 -7.58 11.14
CA THR A 99 3.72 -8.51 10.26
C THR A 99 2.35 -7.96 9.86
N GLY A 100 1.66 -7.28 10.77
CA GLY A 100 0.42 -6.57 10.44
C GLY A 100 0.63 -5.51 9.36
N LEU A 101 1.65 -4.68 9.51
CA LEU A 101 2.02 -3.67 8.50
C LEU A 101 2.44 -4.32 7.17
N ASP A 102 3.20 -5.41 7.20
CA ASP A 102 3.58 -6.15 5.98
C ASP A 102 2.33 -6.65 5.23
N HIS A 103 1.34 -7.17 5.96
CA HIS A 103 0.06 -7.59 5.36
C HIS A 103 -0.73 -6.41 4.80
N LEU A 104 -0.78 -5.27 5.49
CA LEU A 104 -1.43 -4.04 4.99
C LEU A 104 -0.76 -3.54 3.70
N GLY A 105 0.57 -3.56 3.66
CA GLY A 105 1.35 -3.16 2.49
C GLY A 105 1.09 -4.05 1.29
N LEU A 106 1.15 -5.37 1.48
CA LEU A 106 0.84 -6.34 0.43
C LEU A 106 -0.60 -6.20 -0.06
N PHE A 107 -1.55 -6.01 0.84
CA PHE A 107 -2.95 -5.81 0.49
C PHE A 107 -3.17 -4.55 -0.35
N GLY A 108 -2.56 -3.42 0.05
CA GLY A 108 -2.61 -2.18 -0.72
C GLY A 108 -1.95 -2.31 -2.09
N LYS A 109 -0.79 -2.99 -2.17
CA LYS A 109 -0.12 -3.30 -3.45
C LYS A 109 -1.06 -4.06 -4.39
N ASN A 110 -1.73 -5.08 -3.87
CA ASN A 110 -2.67 -5.89 -4.64
C ASN A 110 -3.88 -5.09 -5.13
N ILE A 111 -4.38 -4.14 -4.32
CA ILE A 111 -5.46 -3.23 -4.72
C ILE A 111 -5.07 -2.41 -5.95
N ILE A 112 -3.91 -1.76 -5.92
CA ILE A 112 -3.42 -0.97 -7.06
C ILE A 112 -3.22 -1.87 -8.27
N GLN A 113 -2.55 -3.02 -8.10
CA GLN A 113 -2.28 -3.96 -9.21
C GLN A 113 -3.55 -4.54 -9.84
N ALA A 114 -4.61 -4.76 -9.06
CA ALA A 114 -5.89 -5.23 -9.54
C ALA A 114 -6.67 -4.14 -10.30
N PHE A 115 -6.34 -2.86 -10.10
CA PHE A 115 -7.03 -1.74 -10.74
C PHE A 115 -6.55 -1.46 -12.18
N PHE A 116 -5.35 -1.92 -12.57
CA PHE A 116 -4.78 -1.68 -13.91
C PHE A 116 -5.73 -1.99 -15.09
N PRO A 117 -6.50 -3.10 -15.09
CA PRO A 117 -7.46 -3.38 -16.17
C PRO A 117 -8.61 -2.38 -16.27
N LEU A 118 -8.90 -1.63 -15.20
CA LEU A 118 -10.01 -0.67 -15.09
C LEU A 118 -9.59 0.77 -15.39
N ILE A 119 -8.33 1.00 -15.76
CA ILE A 119 -7.79 2.35 -16.00
C ILE A 119 -8.51 3.03 -17.16
N GLN A 120 -8.92 4.27 -16.91
CA GLN A 120 -9.55 5.18 -17.88
C GLN A 120 -8.70 6.45 -18.02
N PRO A 121 -8.76 7.16 -19.17
CA PRO A 121 -9.48 6.83 -20.41
C PRO A 121 -8.78 5.73 -21.23
N PRO A 122 -9.49 5.08 -22.19
CA PRO A 122 -8.92 4.04 -23.04
C PRO A 122 -7.81 4.60 -23.95
N LEU A 123 -7.01 3.70 -24.53
CA LEU A 123 -6.00 4.08 -25.51
C LEU A 123 -6.65 4.52 -26.83
N LYS A 124 -6.01 5.45 -27.55
CA LYS A 124 -6.44 5.85 -28.90
C LYS A 124 -6.30 4.65 -29.85
N PRO A 125 -7.17 4.49 -30.88
CA PRO A 125 -7.10 3.36 -31.82
C PRO A 125 -5.72 3.17 -32.46
N LEU A 126 -5.06 4.27 -32.86
CA LEU A 126 -3.70 4.23 -33.40
C LEU A 126 -2.68 3.65 -32.40
N THR A 127 -2.82 3.98 -31.11
CA THR A 127 -1.96 3.44 -30.05
C THR A 127 -2.23 1.96 -29.83
N ILE A 128 -3.49 1.52 -29.91
CA ILE A 128 -3.87 0.11 -29.80
C ILE A 128 -3.27 -0.69 -30.96
N ALA A 129 -3.39 -0.18 -32.20
CA ALA A 129 -2.81 -0.82 -33.39
C ALA A 129 -1.29 -0.95 -33.29
N ARG A 130 -0.59 0.08 -32.80
CA ARG A 130 0.86 0.04 -32.60
C ARG A 130 1.30 -0.91 -31.48
N LYS A 131 0.53 -0.95 -30.39
CA LYS A 131 0.86 -1.71 -29.18
C LYS A 131 0.40 -3.18 -29.24
N GLY A 132 -0.62 -3.48 -30.05
CA GLY A 132 -1.28 -4.78 -30.06
C GLY A 132 -2.17 -5.06 -28.84
N SER A 133 -2.43 -4.06 -27.97
CA SER A 133 -3.23 -4.22 -26.76
C SER A 133 -4.05 -2.96 -26.45
N SER A 134 -5.30 -3.16 -26.04
CA SER A 134 -6.22 -2.10 -25.63
C SER A 134 -6.01 -1.63 -24.18
N LYS A 135 -5.26 -2.40 -23.38
CA LYS A 135 -5.09 -2.14 -21.94
C LYS A 135 -4.12 -0.97 -21.69
N PRO A 136 -4.56 0.14 -21.08
CA PRO A 136 -3.66 1.22 -20.70
C PRO A 136 -2.59 0.76 -19.71
N LEU A 137 -1.39 1.32 -19.82
CA LEU A 137 -0.25 1.12 -18.89
C LEU A 137 0.26 -0.32 -18.69
N ILE A 138 -0.28 -1.29 -19.43
CA ILE A 138 0.21 -2.67 -19.48
C ILE A 138 0.90 -2.88 -20.82
N ASP A 139 2.16 -2.48 -20.93
CA ASP A 139 3.00 -2.77 -22.09
C ASP A 139 3.89 -3.98 -21.78
N THR A 140 5.00 -3.73 -21.08
CA THR A 140 5.85 -4.77 -20.47
C THR A 140 5.32 -5.28 -19.12
N GLY A 141 4.31 -4.64 -18.55
CA GLY A 141 3.84 -4.90 -17.19
C GLY A 141 4.76 -4.36 -16.08
N GLN A 142 5.93 -3.80 -16.41
CA GLN A 142 6.91 -3.28 -15.43
C GLN A 142 6.32 -2.23 -14.47
N LEU A 143 5.41 -1.37 -14.94
CA LEU A 143 4.80 -0.35 -14.08
C LEU A 143 3.88 -1.01 -13.04
N ARG A 144 3.10 -2.00 -13.47
CA ARG A 144 2.26 -2.79 -12.56
C ARG A 144 3.10 -3.60 -11.56
N ALA A 145 4.23 -4.14 -12.00
CA ALA A 145 5.13 -4.93 -11.16
C ALA A 145 5.86 -4.09 -10.09
N SER A 146 6.22 -2.85 -10.43
CA SER A 146 6.94 -1.91 -9.56
C SER A 146 6.11 -1.28 -8.44
N VAL A 147 4.80 -1.53 -8.40
CA VAL A 147 3.99 -1.18 -7.22
C VAL A 147 4.59 -1.86 -5.99
N THR A 148 4.94 -1.08 -4.97
CA THR A 148 5.59 -1.54 -3.75
C THR A 148 5.04 -0.80 -2.52
N PHE A 149 5.60 -1.09 -1.35
CA PHE A 149 5.26 -0.43 -0.10
C PHE A 149 6.47 -0.28 0.81
N VAL A 150 6.44 0.73 1.68
CA VAL A 150 7.44 0.96 2.74
C VAL A 150 6.70 1.04 4.06
N LYS A 151 7.11 0.20 5.01
CA LYS A 151 6.63 0.26 6.40
C LYS A 151 7.45 1.25 7.19
N VAL A 152 6.78 2.06 7.99
CA VAL A 152 7.39 2.99 8.95
C VAL A 152 6.93 2.55 10.32
N ILE A 153 7.88 2.10 11.14
CA ILE A 153 7.64 1.64 12.51
C ILE A 153 8.28 2.65 13.45
N LYS A 154 7.58 3.00 14.52
CA LYS A 154 8.09 3.84 15.60
C LYS A 154 8.89 3.02 16.60
#